data_AF-A0A447Y185-F1
#
_entry.id   AF-A0A447Y185-F1
#
_cell.length_a   1.000
_cell.length_b   1.000
_cell.length_c   1.000
_cell.angle_alpha   90.00
_cell.angle_beta   90.00
_cell.angle_gamma   90.00
#
_symmetry.space_group_name_H-M   'P 1'
#
loop_
_entity.id
_entity.type
_entity.pdbx_description
1 polymer ?
#
loop_
_entity_poly.entity_id
_entity_poly.type
_entity_poly.pdbx_seq_one_letter_code
_entity_poly.pdbx_strand_id
1 'polypeptide(L)'
;MNEFEKIFNEMNLDRALLPILFRSNRSTVWKYLSGDSTAPASAMSLIMLLQLIQKRNPDLLAEWLTLSDFTIPPEVYLDQPDYWKGWVYTQHKGQ
;
A
#
# COMPACT_ATOMS: atom_id res chain seq x y z
N MET A 1 13.52 -10.13 -11.19
CA MET A 1 12.72 -9.35 -10.23
C MET A 1 13.50 -8.10 -9.87
N ASN A 2 12.94 -6.92 -10.14
CA ASN A 2 13.57 -5.65 -9.77
C ASN A 2 13.40 -5.39 -8.26
N GLU A 3 14.11 -4.39 -7.72
CA GLU A 3 14.12 -4.13 -6.27
C GLU A 3 12.74 -3.78 -5.71
N PHE A 4 11.98 -2.97 -6.45
CA PHE A 4 10.62 -2.57 -6.08
C PHE A 4 9.69 -3.79 -6.02
N GLU A 5 9.73 -4.64 -7.04
CA GLU A 5 8.97 -5.90 -7.08
C GLU A 5 9.37 -6.84 -5.94
N LYS A 6 10.67 -6.92 -5.61
CA LYS A 6 11.18 -7.73 -4.49
C LYS A 6 10.60 -7.28 -3.15
N ILE A 7 10.72 -5.99 -2.83
CA ILE A 7 10.21 -5.43 -1.57
C ILE A 7 8.70 -5.65 -1.47
N PHE A 8 7.97 -5.37 -2.54
CA PHE A 8 6.52 -5.54 -2.54
C PHE A 8 6.10 -7.00 -2.32
N ASN A 9 6.71 -7.95 -3.03
CA ASN A 9 6.38 -9.37 -2.86
C ASN A 9 6.74 -9.88 -1.46
N GLU A 10 7.82 -9.40 -0.84
CA GLU A 10 8.18 -9.71 0.56
C GLU A 10 7.12 -9.23 1.56
N MET A 11 6.42 -8.14 1.24
CA MET A 11 5.36 -7.62 2.10
C MET A 11 4.05 -8.44 2.02
N ASN A 12 3.91 -9.34 1.03
CA ASN A 12 2.71 -10.17 0.85
C ASN A 12 1.40 -9.36 0.85
N LEU A 13 1.43 -8.16 0.26
CA LEU A 13 0.26 -7.31 0.07
C LEU A 13 -0.44 -7.63 -1.25
N ASP A 14 -1.72 -7.31 -1.33
CA ASP A 14 -2.49 -7.41 -2.56
C ASP A 14 -2.01 -6.38 -3.60
N ARG A 15 -1.67 -6.85 -4.81
CA ARG A 15 -1.23 -6.00 -5.93
C ARG A 15 -2.28 -4.96 -6.33
N ALA A 16 -3.56 -5.23 -6.07
CA ALA A 16 -4.66 -4.30 -6.33
C ALA A 16 -4.55 -3.02 -5.49
N LEU A 17 -3.82 -3.04 -4.38
CA LEU A 17 -3.61 -1.88 -3.50
C LEU A 17 -2.61 -0.88 -4.10
N LEU A 18 -1.62 -1.33 -4.85
CA LEU A 18 -0.53 -0.47 -5.34
C LEU A 18 -0.99 0.77 -6.13
N PRO A 19 -1.98 0.69 -7.04
CA PRO A 19 -2.56 1.87 -7.68
C PRO A 19 -3.11 2.91 -6.69
N ILE A 20 -3.73 2.44 -5.61
CA ILE A 20 -4.28 3.29 -4.54
C ILE A 20 -3.12 3.93 -3.75
N LEU A 21 -2.14 3.12 -3.34
CA LEU A 21 -1.00 3.56 -2.53
C LEU A 21 -0.15 4.60 -3.25
N PHE A 22 0.10 4.40 -4.55
CA PHE A 22 0.93 5.29 -5.36
C PHE A 22 0.13 6.35 -6.12
N ARG A 23 -1.19 6.42 -5.91
CA ARG A 23 -2.10 7.32 -6.65
C ARG A 23 -1.82 7.31 -8.15
N SER A 24 -1.60 6.11 -8.68
CA SER A 24 -1.11 5.87 -10.04
C SER A 24 -2.02 4.88 -10.74
N ASN A 25 -2.12 4.96 -12.07
CA ASN A 25 -2.91 3.99 -12.82
C ASN A 25 -2.29 2.58 -12.72
N ARG A 26 -3.13 1.54 -12.89
CA ARG A 26 -2.68 0.13 -12.83
C ARG A 26 -1.55 -0.16 -13.81
N SER A 27 -1.61 0.36 -15.03
CA SER A 27 -0.62 0.07 -16.07
C SER A 27 0.78 0.62 -15.73
N THR A 28 0.87 1.79 -15.11
CA THR A 28 2.13 2.38 -14.63
C THR A 28 2.73 1.55 -13.49
N VAL A 29 1.90 1.14 -12.52
CA VAL A 29 2.35 0.27 -11.43
C VAL A 29 2.86 -1.07 -11.96
N TRP A 30 2.16 -1.66 -12.93
CA TRP A 30 2.60 -2.89 -13.57
C TRP A 30 3.97 -2.75 -14.24
N LYS A 31 4.25 -1.62 -14.91
CA LYS A 31 5.57 -1.35 -15.48
C LYS A 31 6.68 -1.27 -14.42
N TYR A 32 6.36 -0.77 -13.22
CA TYR A 32 7.31 -0.78 -12.10
C TYR A 32 7.57 -2.20 -11.60
N LEU A 33 6.53 -3.03 -11.51
CA LEU A 33 6.66 -4.43 -11.08
C LEU A 33 7.40 -5.29 -12.13
N SER A 34 7.14 -5.10 -13.43
CA SER A 34 7.80 -5.86 -14.49
C SER A 34 9.24 -5.40 -14.76
N GLY A 35 9.59 -4.18 -14.32
CA GLY A 35 10.87 -3.56 -14.64
C GLY A 35 10.90 -2.87 -16.01
N ASP A 36 9.76 -2.77 -16.70
CA ASP A 36 9.63 -2.02 -17.95
C ASP A 36 9.79 -0.50 -17.75
N SER A 37 9.63 -0.02 -16.51
CA SER A 37 9.87 1.36 -16.12
C SER A 37 10.47 1.42 -14.72
N THR A 38 11.42 2.33 -14.53
CA THR A 38 11.97 2.61 -13.20
C THR A 38 10.89 3.27 -12.33
N ALA A 39 10.60 2.68 -11.18
CA ALA A 39 9.76 3.31 -10.17
C ALA A 39 10.38 4.66 -9.76
N PRO A 40 9.59 5.76 -9.68
CA PRO A 40 10.11 7.04 -9.22
C PRO A 40 10.61 6.90 -7.78
N ALA A 41 11.60 7.71 -7.41
CA ALA A 41 12.21 7.66 -6.08
C ALA A 41 11.18 7.78 -4.95
N SER A 42 10.10 8.55 -5.14
CA SER A 42 8.99 8.67 -4.19
C SER A 42 8.26 7.34 -3.96
N ALA A 43 8.00 6.56 -5.02
CA ALA A 43 7.37 5.25 -4.91
C ALA A 43 8.29 4.25 -4.20
N MET A 44 9.60 4.30 -4.49
CA MET A 44 10.59 3.47 -3.81
C MET A 44 10.68 3.79 -2.31
N SER A 45 10.78 5.08 -1.95
CA SER A 45 10.79 5.50 -0.55
C SER A 45 9.51 5.10 0.20
N LEU A 46 8.35 5.23 -0.44
CA LEU A 46 7.08 4.83 0.15
C LEU A 46 7.03 3.32 0.38
N ILE A 47 7.40 2.47 -0.60
CA ILE A 47 7.36 1.01 -0.38
C ILE A 47 8.34 0.56 0.71
N MET A 48 9.52 1.18 0.80
CA MET A 48 10.48 0.92 1.88
C MET A 48 9.93 1.33 3.24
N LEU A 49 9.27 2.50 3.34
CA LEU A 49 8.61 2.95 4.56
C LEU A 49 7.51 1.98 4.99
N LEU A 50 6.64 1.57 4.06
CA LEU A 50 5.57 0.63 4.36
C LEU A 50 6.13 -0.74 4.80
N GLN A 51 7.24 -1.21 4.21
CA GLN A 51 7.92 -2.42 4.66
C GLN A 51 8.44 -2.28 6.10
N LEU A 52 9.04 -1.13 6.43
CA LEU A 52 9.50 -0.85 7.79
C LEU A 52 8.34 -0.86 8.79
N ILE A 53 7.24 -0.18 8.46
CA ILE A 53 6.02 -0.15 9.28
C ILE A 53 5.48 -1.57 9.46
N GLN A 54 5.34 -2.35 8.39
CA GLN A 54 4.89 -3.74 8.47
C GLN A 54 5.68 -4.56 9.49
N LYS A 55 7.01 -4.46 9.43
CA LYS A 55 7.92 -5.25 10.29
C LYS A 55 7.91 -4.77 11.74
N ARG A 56 7.52 -3.53 12.02
CA ARG A 56 7.56 -2.92 13.37
C ARG A 56 6.20 -2.85 14.04
N ASN A 57 5.16 -2.55 13.28
CA ASN A 57 3.79 -2.36 13.73
C ASN A 57 2.81 -2.72 12.59
N PRO A 58 2.45 -4.01 12.44
CA PRO A 58 1.55 -4.47 11.38
C PRO A 58 0.13 -3.89 11.51
N ASP A 59 -0.32 -3.57 12.73
CA ASP A 59 -1.63 -2.95 12.96
C ASP A 59 -1.67 -1.53 12.38
N LEU A 60 -0.58 -0.77 12.54
CA LEU A 60 -0.46 0.56 11.92
C LEU A 60 -0.44 0.49 10.38
N LEU A 61 0.15 -0.57 9.81
CA LEU A 61 0.04 -0.79 8.37
C LEU A 61 -1.41 -1.06 7.97
N ALA A 62 -2.11 -1.93 8.70
CA ALA A 62 -3.51 -2.26 8.41
C ALA A 62 -4.41 -1.02 8.51
N GLU A 63 -4.24 -0.21 9.54
CA GLU A 63 -4.90 1.10 9.67
C GLU A 63 -4.64 1.97 8.45
N TRP A 64 -3.38 2.20 8.09
CA TRP A 64 -3.02 3.07 6.97
C TRP A 64 -3.57 2.56 5.63
N LEU A 65 -3.55 1.25 5.39
CA LEU A 65 -4.12 0.62 4.20
C LEU A 65 -5.63 0.86 4.12
N THR A 66 -6.35 0.64 5.22
CA THR A 66 -7.80 0.88 5.29
C THR A 66 -8.14 2.35 5.05
N LEU A 67 -7.45 3.28 5.71
CA LEU A 67 -7.67 4.72 5.51
C LEU A 67 -7.44 5.14 4.06
N SER A 68 -6.42 4.56 3.41
CA SER A 68 -6.07 4.85 2.03
C SER A 68 -7.06 4.29 1.01
N ASP A 69 -7.52 3.05 1.20
CA ASP A 69 -8.48 2.34 0.32
C ASP A 69 -9.83 3.05 0.28
N PHE A 70 -10.35 3.41 1.46
CA PHE A 70 -11.64 4.09 1.58
C PHE A 70 -11.55 5.61 1.42
N THR A 71 -10.36 6.16 1.18
CA THR A 71 -10.11 7.61 1.11
C THR A 71 -10.73 8.37 2.30
N ILE A 72 -10.57 7.82 3.51
CA ILE A 72 -11.16 8.38 4.73
C ILE A 72 -10.52 9.75 4.99
N PRO A 73 -11.32 10.83 5.16
CA PRO A 73 -10.79 12.15 5.42
C PRO A 73 -9.99 12.20 6.75
N PRO A 74 -8.89 12.98 6.81
CA PRO A 74 -8.09 13.14 8.03
C PRO A 74 -8.88 13.46 9.28
N GLU A 75 -9.83 14.40 9.17
CA GLU A 75 -10.68 14.81 10.28
C GLU A 75 -11.42 13.62 10.93
N VAL A 76 -11.81 12.60 10.17
CA VAL A 76 -12.55 11.45 10.71
C VAL A 76 -11.65 10.55 11.55
N TYR A 77 -10.48 10.17 11.05
CA TYR A 77 -9.60 9.25 11.78
C TYR A 77 -8.74 9.95 12.84
N LEU A 78 -8.54 11.27 12.74
CA LEU A 78 -7.89 12.06 13.78
C LEU A 78 -8.81 12.25 15.00
N ASP A 79 -10.12 12.44 14.78
CA ASP A 79 -11.11 12.56 15.86
C ASP A 79 -11.52 11.19 16.43
N GLN A 80 -11.46 10.13 15.62
CA GLN A 80 -11.80 8.76 16.01
C GLN A 80 -10.72 7.78 15.54
N PRO A 81 -9.63 7.59 16.31
CA PRO A 81 -8.52 6.72 15.95
C PRO A 81 -8.89 5.25 15.71
N ASP A 82 -10.01 4.79 16.29
CA ASP A 82 -10.52 3.42 16.12
C ASP A 82 -11.45 3.25 14.92
N TYR A 83 -11.75 4.33 14.18
CA TYR A 83 -12.72 4.33 13.08
C TYR A 83 -12.41 3.27 12.01
N TRP A 84 -11.13 3.03 11.72
CA TRP A 84 -10.68 2.05 10.73
C TRP A 84 -11.01 0.60 11.11
N LYS A 85 -11.19 0.29 12.41
CA LYS A 85 -11.46 -1.08 12.87
C LYS A 85 -12.83 -1.61 12.46
N GLY A 86 -13.76 -0.72 12.09
CA GLY A 86 -15.05 -1.09 11.51
C GLY A 86 -14.97 -1.53 10.04
N TRP A 87 -13.81 -1.37 9.41
CA TRP A 87 -13.59 -1.62 8.00
C TRP A 87 -12.56 -2.72 7.81
N VAL A 88 -12.91 -3.74 7.05
CA VAL A 88 -11.94 -4.75 6.60
C VAL A 88 -11.50 -4.33 5.21
N TYR A 89 -10.23 -3.90 5.07
CA TYR A 89 -9.68 -3.65 3.73
C TYR A 89 -9.79 -4.92 2.90
N THR A 90 -10.11 -4.75 1.62
CA THR A 90 -10.41 -5.90 0.76
C THR A 90 -9.12 -6.69 0.51
N GLN A 91 -9.04 -7.91 1.04
CA GLN A 91 -8.05 -8.89 0.57
C GLN A 91 -8.61 -9.48 -0.72
N HIS A 92 -8.31 -8.91 -1.89
CA HIS A 92 -8.55 -9.63 -3.14
C HIS A 92 -7.48 -10.73 -3.23
N LYS A 93 -7.72 -11.85 -2.52
CA LYS A 93 -7.05 -13.10 -2.87
C LYS A 93 -7.44 -13.39 -4.32
N GLY A 94 -6.52 -13.09 -5.23
CA GLY A 94 -6.73 -13.25 -6.66
C GLY A 94 -7.33 -14.62 -6.96
N GLN A 95 -8.45 -14.59 -7.67
CA GLN A 95 -8.78 -15.65 -8.61
C GLN A 95 -7.72 -15.68 -9.73
#